data_AF-A0A9D9L1A2-F1
#
_entry.id   AF-A0A9D9L1A2-F1
#
_cell.length_a   1.000
_cell.length_b   1.000
_cell.length_c   1.000
_cell.angle_alpha   90.00
_cell.angle_beta   90.00
_cell.angle_gamma   90.00
#
_symmetry.space_group_name_H-M   'P 1'
#
loop_
_entity.id
_entity.type
_entity.pdbx_description
1 polymer ?
#
loop_
_entity_poly.entity_id
_entity_poly.type
_entity_poly.pdbx_seq_one_letter_code
_entity_poly.pdbx_strand_id
1 'polypeptide(L)'
;MVKNEVMMEHKGIDPACYRRGKLKIHADKPEELKGITDIYMRALDQNGAWDVDNKPLPKSKVSIVDFKYNGTIAFMHEISKLRFPARYSLSTEWDI
;
A
#
# COMPACT_ATOMS: atom_id res chain seq x y z
N MET A 1 6.92 11.05 38.67
CA MET A 1 5.82 10.67 37.77
C MET A 1 6.39 10.68 36.36
N VAL A 2 6.67 9.51 35.80
CA VAL A 2 7.33 9.37 34.49
C VAL A 2 6.26 9.50 33.41
N LYS A 3 6.23 10.62 32.69
CA LYS A 3 5.43 10.75 31.47
C LYS A 3 6.22 10.16 30.30
N ASN A 4 6.02 8.87 30.08
CA ASN A 4 6.34 8.22 28.82
C ASN A 4 5.33 8.68 27.78
N GLU A 5 5.64 9.74 27.07
CA GLU A 5 4.98 10.06 25.80
C GLU A 5 6.09 10.48 24.83
N VAL A 6 6.69 9.48 24.17
CA VAL A 6 7.41 9.70 22.92
C VAL A 6 6.34 10.03 21.88
N MET A 7 5.78 11.24 21.96
CA MET A 7 5.15 11.86 20.81
C MET A 7 6.31 12.31 19.92
N MET A 8 6.64 11.51 18.91
CA MET A 8 7.35 12.07 17.78
C MET A 8 6.43 13.10 17.15
N GLU A 9 6.62 14.37 17.50
CA GLU A 9 6.10 15.49 16.75
C GLU A 9 6.59 15.30 15.31
N HIS A 10 5.70 14.86 14.41
CA HIS A 10 5.97 14.84 12.98
C HIS A 10 6.08 16.29 12.51
N LYS A 11 7.26 16.89 12.70
CA LYS A 11 7.67 18.16 12.11
C LYS A 11 7.35 18.11 10.62
N GLY A 12 6.52 19.06 10.19
CA GLY A 12 6.14 19.41 8.82
C GLY A 12 6.68 18.47 7.74
N ILE A 13 5.88 17.47 7.38
CA ILE A 13 6.10 16.72 6.15
C ILE A 13 5.83 17.69 5.00
N ASP A 14 6.88 18.05 4.26
CA ASP A 14 6.74 18.78 3.00
C ASP A 14 5.86 17.94 2.05
N PRO A 15 4.69 18.44 1.63
CA PRO A 15 3.82 17.76 0.66
C PRO A 15 4.51 17.47 -0.67
N ALA A 16 5.71 17.99 -0.93
CA ALA A 16 6.50 17.69 -2.13
C ALA A 16 7.45 16.48 -1.99
N CYS A 17 7.66 15.93 -0.79
CA CYS A 17 8.64 14.85 -0.54
C CYS A 17 8.06 13.42 -0.56
N TYR A 18 6.82 13.22 -1.03
CA TYR A 18 6.26 11.87 -1.15
C TYR A 18 6.86 11.10 -2.32
N ARG A 19 6.97 9.77 -2.18
CA ARG A 19 7.24 8.84 -3.28
C ARG A 19 5.93 8.34 -3.85
N ARG A 20 5.84 8.24 -5.18
CA ARG A 20 4.70 7.59 -5.83
C ARG A 20 5.00 6.10 -5.93
N GLY A 21 4.14 5.30 -5.31
CA GLY A 21 4.20 3.86 -5.36
C GLY A 21 3.07 3.31 -6.22
N LYS A 22 3.36 2.21 -6.91
CA LYS A 22 2.38 1.42 -7.64
C LYS A 22 2.46 -0.02 -7.16
N LEU A 23 1.36 -0.53 -6.63
CA LEU A 23 1.20 -1.92 -6.23
C LEU A 23 0.35 -2.66 -7.27
N LYS A 24 0.96 -3.62 -7.95
CA LYS A 24 0.29 -4.52 -8.88
C LYS A 24 -0.04 -5.81 -8.15
N ILE A 25 -1.32 -6.14 -8.12
CA ILE A 25 -1.84 -7.34 -7.47
C ILE A 25 -2.42 -8.22 -8.56
N HIS A 26 -1.96 -9.46 -8.64
CA HIS A 26 -2.53 -10.46 -9.53
C HIS A 26 -3.17 -11.58 -8.71
N ALA A 27 -4.37 -12.02 -9.10
CA ALA A 27 -5.01 -13.21 -8.55
C ALA A 27 -5.83 -13.95 -9.61
N ASP A 28 -5.96 -15.27 -9.48
CA ASP A 28 -6.59 -16.10 -10.51
C ASP A 28 -8.10 -15.88 -10.62
N LYS A 29 -8.77 -15.59 -9.50
CA LYS A 29 -10.21 -15.32 -9.47
C LYS A 29 -10.51 -13.83 -9.25
N PRO A 30 -11.47 -13.25 -9.97
CA PRO A 30 -11.85 -11.84 -9.79
C PRO A 30 -12.31 -11.48 -8.37
N GLU A 31 -13.02 -12.39 -7.69
CA GLU A 31 -13.43 -12.20 -6.29
C GLU A 31 -12.26 -12.16 -5.31
N GLU A 32 -11.27 -13.04 -5.50
CA GLU A 32 -10.04 -13.07 -4.72
C GLU A 32 -9.21 -11.82 -4.99
N LEU A 33 -9.10 -11.40 -6.26
CA LEU A 33 -8.42 -10.17 -6.64
C LEU A 33 -9.01 -8.96 -5.93
N LYS A 34 -10.35 -8.84 -5.93
CA LYS A 34 -11.05 -7.75 -5.24
C LYS A 34 -10.77 -7.77 -3.74
N GLY A 35 -10.96 -8.92 -3.08
CA GLY A 35 -10.75 -9.05 -1.64
C GLY A 35 -9.31 -8.75 -1.21
N ILE A 36 -8.32 -9.26 -1.95
CA ILE A 36 -6.91 -8.99 -1.70
C ILE A 36 -6.60 -7.51 -1.90
N THR A 37 -7.09 -6.92 -2.99
CA THR A 37 -6.88 -5.49 -3.29
C THR A 37 -7.44 -4.59 -2.19
N ASP A 38 -8.66 -4.86 -1.73
CA ASP A 38 -9.29 -4.10 -0.66
C ASP A 38 -8.48 -4.17 0.65
N ILE A 39 -7.88 -5.34 0.95
CA ILE A 39 -7.03 -5.50 2.14
C ILE A 39 -5.73 -4.72 2.00
N TYR A 40 -5.10 -4.73 0.83
CA TYR A 40 -3.90 -3.92 0.57
C TYR A 40 -4.19 -2.42 0.64
N MET A 41 -5.30 -1.95 0.08
CA MET A 41 -5.68 -0.54 0.16
C MET A 41 -5.89 -0.10 1.61
N ARG A 42 -6.55 -0.91 2.43
CA ARG A 42 -6.71 -0.63 3.87
C ARG A 42 -5.37 -0.62 4.60
N ALA A 43 -4.48 -1.56 4.30
CA ALA A 43 -3.14 -1.58 4.89
C ALA A 43 -2.34 -0.33 4.49
N LEU A 44 -2.43 0.10 3.24
CA LEU A 44 -1.80 1.33 2.75
C LEU A 44 -2.31 2.56 3.53
N ASP A 45 -3.64 2.71 3.61
CA ASP A 45 -4.30 3.81 4.33
C ASP A 45 -3.92 3.85 5.82
N GLN A 46 -4.00 2.71 6.52
CA GLN A 46 -3.64 2.59 7.94
C GLN A 46 -2.18 2.92 8.24
N ASN A 47 -1.30 2.75 7.27
CA ASN A 47 0.13 3.00 7.45
C ASN A 47 0.57 4.38 6.93
N GLY A 48 -0.37 5.23 6.50
CA GLY A 48 -0.09 6.62 6.10
C GLY A 48 0.19 6.80 4.61
N ALA A 49 -0.31 5.92 3.75
CA ALA A 49 -0.40 6.22 2.33
C ALA A 49 -1.54 7.20 2.06
N TRP A 50 -1.36 8.06 1.06
CA TRP A 50 -2.35 9.04 0.61
C TRP A 50 -2.63 8.87 -0.89
N ASP A 51 -3.70 9.51 -1.37
CA ASP A 51 -4.14 9.43 -2.77
C ASP A 51 -4.19 7.97 -3.27
N VAL A 52 -4.69 7.06 -2.42
CA VAL A 52 -4.81 5.64 -2.74
C VAL A 52 -5.95 5.47 -3.74
N ASP A 53 -5.60 5.10 -4.97
CA ASP A 53 -6.54 4.87 -6.06
C ASP A 53 -6.36 3.47 -6.64
N ASN A 54 -7.47 2.79 -6.92
CA ASN A 54 -7.47 1.48 -7.52
C ASN A 54 -7.99 1.58 -8.95
N LYS A 55 -7.16 1.14 -9.89
CA LYS A 55 -7.48 1.03 -11.31
C LYS A 55 -7.66 -0.44 -11.65
N PRO A 56 -8.88 -0.99 -11.48
CA PRO A 56 -9.17 -2.33 -11.97
C PRO A 56 -9.13 -2.31 -13.50
N LEU A 57 -8.34 -3.20 -14.09
CA LEU A 57 -8.32 -3.37 -15.54
C LEU A 57 -9.46 -4.34 -15.93
N PRO A 58 -10.48 -3.90 -16.69
CA PRO A 58 -11.60 -4.76 -17.07
C PRO A 58 -11.09 -5.99 -17.84
N LYS A 59 -11.57 -7.19 -17.46
CA LYS A 59 -11.13 -8.49 -18.02
C LYS A 59 -9.68 -8.88 -17.71
N SER A 60 -9.01 -8.16 -16.82
CA SER A 60 -7.67 -8.52 -16.33
C SER A 60 -7.74 -9.25 -15.00
N LYS A 61 -6.79 -10.14 -14.76
CA LYS A 61 -6.51 -10.75 -13.45
C LYS A 61 -5.64 -9.86 -12.55
N VAL A 62 -5.51 -8.58 -12.91
CA VAL A 62 -4.59 -7.63 -12.28
C VAL A 62 -5.36 -6.38 -11.85
N SER A 63 -5.15 -5.99 -10.60
CA SER A 63 -5.52 -4.69 -10.05
C SER A 63 -4.26 -3.87 -9.81
N ILE A 64 -4.33 -2.59 -10.13
CA ILE A 64 -3.24 -1.65 -9.94
C ILE A 64 -3.69 -0.63 -8.91
N VAL A 65 -2.98 -0.58 -7.79
CA VAL A 65 -3.19 0.43 -6.74
C VAL A 65 -2.07 1.46 -6.84
N ASP A 66 -2.42 2.68 -7.20
CA ASP A 66 -1.53 3.84 -7.17
C ASP A 66 -1.67 4.52 -5.79
N PHE A 67 -0.57 4.95 -5.21
CA PHE A 67 -0.58 5.65 -3.93
C PHE A 67 0.65 6.57 -3.77
N LYS A 68 0.54 7.53 -2.86
CA LYS A 68 1.66 8.37 -2.40
C LYS A 68 2.04 7.97 -0.99
N TYR A 69 3.35 7.93 -0.70
CA TYR A 69 3.84 7.54 0.61
C TYR A 69 5.13 8.28 0.97
N ASN A 70 5.25 8.73 2.23
CA ASN A 70 6.45 9.43 2.72
C ASN A 70 7.30 8.56 3.67
N GLY A 71 7.12 7.23 3.67
CA GLY A 71 7.96 6.33 4.46
C GLY A 71 9.00 5.59 3.62
N THR A 72 9.68 4.65 4.27
CA THR A 72 10.84 3.94 3.71
C THR A 72 10.44 2.70 2.91
N ILE A 73 11.37 2.13 2.13
CA ILE A 73 11.17 0.86 1.40
C ILE A 73 10.77 -0.29 2.36
N ALA A 74 11.15 -0.21 3.65
CA ALA A 74 10.77 -1.18 4.67
C ALA A 74 9.25 -1.30 4.84
N PHE A 75 8.49 -0.21 4.62
CA PHE A 75 7.03 -0.25 4.63
C PHE A 75 6.46 -1.21 3.59
N MET A 76 6.95 -1.15 2.35
CA MET A 76 6.47 -2.05 1.29
C MET A 76 6.85 -3.49 1.56
N HIS A 77 8.00 -3.69 2.22
CA HIS A 77 8.39 -5.02 2.64
C HIS A 77 7.38 -5.59 3.65
N GLU A 78 6.92 -4.81 4.63
CA GLU A 78 5.91 -5.26 5.59
C GLU A 78 4.55 -5.57 4.95
N ILE A 79 4.03 -4.69 4.09
CA ILE A 79 2.75 -4.98 3.41
C ILE A 79 2.88 -6.20 2.48
N SER A 80 4.03 -6.42 1.84
CA SER A 80 4.26 -7.59 0.97
C SER A 80 4.22 -8.93 1.71
N LYS A 81 4.35 -8.92 3.04
CA LYS A 81 4.28 -10.13 3.88
C LYS A 81 2.85 -10.56 4.19
N LEU A 82 1.83 -9.73 3.91
CA LEU A 82 0.43 -10.10 4.10
C LEU A 82 0.15 -11.40 3.35
N ARG A 83 -0.35 -12.42 4.05
CA ARG A 83 -0.64 -13.75 3.50
C ARG A 83 -2.13 -13.93 3.29
N PHE A 84 -2.49 -14.49 2.14
CA PHE A 84 -3.86 -14.85 1.80
C PHE A 84 -3.93 -16.35 1.46
N PRO A 85 -5.05 -17.03 1.74
CA PRO A 85 -5.24 -18.44 1.36
C PRO A 85 -5.41 -18.66 -0.16
N ALA A 86 -5.40 -17.59 -0.96
CA ALA A 86 -5.52 -17.61 -2.41
C ALA A 86 -4.16 -17.60 -3.12
N ARG A 87 -4.12 -17.99 -4.40
CA ARG A 87 -2.93 -17.80 -5.25
C ARG A 87 -2.90 -16.38 -5.78
N TYR A 88 -1.88 -15.62 -5.38
CA TYR A 88 -1.69 -14.24 -5.81
C TYR A 88 -0.20 -13.92 -5.99
N SER A 89 0.09 -12.85 -6.71
CA SER A 89 1.42 -12.25 -6.76
C SER A 89 1.33 -10.73 -6.61
N LEU A 90 2.41 -10.16 -6.12
CA LEU A 90 2.55 -8.72 -5.91
C LEU A 90 3.80 -8.24 -6.65
N SER A 91 3.69 -7.07 -7.25
CA SER A 91 4.85 -6.30 -7.71
C SER A 91 4.69 -4.85 -7.28
N THR A 92 5.80 -4.25 -6.84
CA THR A 92 5.82 -2.87 -6.36
C THR A 92 6.80 -2.07 -7.19
N GLU A 93 6.33 -0.97 -7.76
CA GLU A 93 7.13 -0.02 -8.54
C GLU A 93 7.14 1.33 -7.83
N TRP A 94 8.28 2.00 -7.82
CA TRP A 94 8.47 3.31 -7.20
C TRP A 94 8.96 4.29 -8.25
N ASP A 95 8.32 5.45 -8.32
CA ASP A 95 8.83 6.63 -9.02
C ASP A 95 9.73 7.36 -8.02
N ILE A 96 11.04 7.34 -8.25
CA ILE A 96 12.07 7.95 -7.38
C ILE A 96 12.53 9.26 -8.00
#